data_AF-A0A5E4PIL3-F1
#
_entry.id   AF-A0A5E4PIL3-F1
#
_cell.length_a   1.000
_cell.length_b   1.000
_cell.length_c   1.000
_cell.angle_alpha   90.00
_cell.angle_beta   90.00
_cell.angle_gamma   90.00
#
_symmetry.space_group_name_H-M   'P 1'
#
loop_
_entity.id
_entity.type
_entity.pdbx_description
1 polymer ?
#
loop_
_entity_poly.entity_id
_entity_poly.type
_entity_poly.pdbx_seq_one_letter_code
_entity_poly.pdbx_strand_id
1 'polypeptide(L)'
;MDTLLPSKPGSYRKIIKTSIKLYRASFTRIILLSLLLSLTMFIPRILTIFIGEDWLFNLPPLSPHRLWILAVDLVVLTFFVGIIWRMHCVIRDKHEPLIEDISVGLKKLLYVVFATLIESAIVFSVMLTMVGIQLVLVKYQVLFYNHLLGGMITLAIFSIQLLLITYISMLFIFLVPLIAIENRGVLGSLERSARLVWNHWWRVFSVQITPWLCYLALLIIIKYVLRINIHIYFVEPSTNTIWTTLIHLIVFALYIPWFAATLLVQLKDLELRKHLVPQ
;
A
#
# COMPACT_ATOMS: atom_id res chain seq x y z
N MET A 1 8.30 -30.79 -0.40
CA MET A 1 8.51 -29.35 -0.15
C MET A 1 7.16 -28.68 -0.05
N ASP A 2 6.82 -28.08 1.09
CA ASP A 2 5.63 -27.24 1.19
C ASP A 2 5.78 -26.05 0.23
N THR A 3 4.85 -25.89 -0.70
CA THR A 3 4.85 -24.76 -1.62
C THR A 3 4.79 -23.44 -0.82
N LEU A 4 5.68 -22.49 -1.13
CA LEU A 4 5.69 -21.14 -0.51
C LEU A 4 4.42 -20.34 -0.84
N LEU A 5 3.70 -20.77 -1.86
CA LEU A 5 2.40 -20.25 -2.27
C LEU A 5 1.28 -21.27 -2.02
N PRO A 6 0.02 -20.80 -1.88
CA PRO A 6 -1.13 -21.69 -1.79
C PRO A 6 -1.29 -22.52 -3.08
N SER A 7 -1.69 -23.78 -2.95
CA SER A 7 -2.04 -24.68 -4.07
C SER A 7 -3.54 -24.81 -4.29
N LYS A 8 -4.34 -24.41 -3.31
CA LYS A 8 -5.81 -24.37 -3.32
C LYS A 8 -6.26 -23.07 -2.66
N PRO A 9 -7.47 -22.57 -2.96
CA PRO A 9 -8.01 -21.41 -2.27
C PRO A 9 -7.96 -21.60 -0.74
N GLY A 10 -7.34 -20.65 -0.04
CA GLY A 10 -7.12 -20.72 1.40
C GLY A 10 -8.26 -20.12 2.22
N SER A 11 -8.29 -20.36 3.53
CA SER A 11 -9.02 -19.49 4.45
C SER A 11 -8.20 -18.25 4.79
N TYR A 12 -8.81 -17.22 5.39
CA TYR A 12 -8.11 -16.02 5.84
C TYR A 12 -6.87 -16.35 6.70
N ARG A 13 -7.04 -17.21 7.72
CA ARG A 13 -5.94 -17.64 8.60
C ARG A 13 -4.81 -18.34 7.83
N LYS A 14 -5.16 -19.13 6.80
CA LYS A 14 -4.17 -19.82 5.96
C LYS A 14 -3.37 -18.82 5.12
N ILE A 15 -4.01 -17.79 4.56
CA ILE A 15 -3.33 -16.73 3.80
C ILE A 15 -2.31 -16.01 4.68
N ILE A 16 -2.71 -15.55 5.87
CA ILE A 16 -1.82 -14.84 6.79
C ILE A 16 -0.65 -15.73 7.23
N LYS A 17 -0.92 -17.00 7.57
CA LYS A 17 0.14 -17.95 7.93
C LYS A 17 1.14 -18.15 6.77
N THR A 18 0.64 -18.29 5.55
CA THR A 18 1.49 -18.44 4.36
C THR A 18 2.26 -17.16 4.04
N SER A 19 1.68 -15.96 4.23
CA SER A 19 2.41 -14.70 4.00
C SER A 19 3.54 -14.51 5.00
N ILE A 20 3.34 -14.88 6.27
CA ILE A 20 4.42 -14.90 7.28
C ILE A 20 5.50 -15.93 6.91
N LYS A 21 5.11 -17.10 6.39
CA LYS A 21 6.06 -18.13 5.93
C LYS A 21 6.91 -17.63 4.76
N LEU A 22 6.28 -17.00 3.76
CA LEU A 22 6.98 -16.42 2.61
C LEU A 22 7.90 -15.25 3.03
N TYR A 23 7.43 -14.39 3.94
CA TYR A 23 8.23 -13.34 4.56
C TYR A 23 9.51 -13.91 5.18
N ARG A 24 9.39 -14.91 6.07
CA ARG A 24 10.54 -15.54 6.74
C ARG A 24 11.50 -16.21 5.75
N ALA A 25 10.98 -16.91 4.76
CA ALA A 25 11.78 -17.60 3.76
C ALA A 25 12.56 -16.61 2.86
N SER A 26 12.03 -15.41 2.64
CA SER A 26 12.63 -14.42 1.74
C SER A 26 13.47 -13.36 2.48
N PHE A 27 13.31 -13.24 3.80
CA PHE A 27 13.82 -12.11 4.61
C PHE A 27 15.30 -11.79 4.38
N THR A 28 16.18 -12.80 4.48
CA THR A 28 17.63 -12.58 4.31
C THR A 28 18.01 -12.12 2.91
N ARG A 29 17.20 -12.44 1.90
CA ARG A 29 17.45 -12.09 0.49
C ARG A 29 16.91 -10.71 0.10
N ILE A 30 16.06 -10.11 0.92
CA ILE A 30 15.37 -8.83 0.63
C ILE A 30 15.67 -7.72 1.64
N ILE A 31 16.34 -8.04 2.76
CA ILE A 31 16.56 -7.08 3.85
C ILE A 31 17.29 -5.83 3.38
N LEU A 32 18.26 -5.95 2.45
CA LEU A 32 18.97 -4.80 1.90
C LEU A 32 18.03 -3.87 1.12
N LEU A 33 17.20 -4.43 0.22
CA LEU A 33 16.22 -3.64 -0.53
C LEU A 33 15.20 -2.98 0.40
N SER A 34 14.82 -3.66 1.47
CA SER A 34 13.86 -3.14 2.46
C SER A 34 14.45 -2.01 3.30
N LEU A 35 15.73 -2.11 3.65
CA LEU A 35 16.47 -1.06 4.34
C LEU A 35 16.68 0.16 3.44
N LEU A 36 17.05 -0.04 2.17
CA LEU A 36 17.18 1.05 1.19
C LEU A 36 15.83 1.75 0.96
N LEU A 37 14.75 0.98 0.80
CA LEU A 37 13.39 1.50 0.69
C LEU A 37 13.04 2.37 1.90
N SER A 38 13.25 1.84 3.11
CA SER A 38 12.93 2.56 4.34
C SER A 38 13.80 3.79 4.54
N LEU A 39 15.09 3.73 4.19
CA LEU A 39 15.99 4.87 4.26
C LEU A 39 15.48 5.99 3.36
N THR A 40 15.17 5.68 2.11
CA THR A 40 14.66 6.65 1.14
C THR A 40 13.31 7.23 1.57
N MET A 41 12.36 6.39 2.00
CA MET A 41 11.03 6.84 2.43
C MET A 41 11.09 7.81 3.63
N PHE A 42 12.09 7.68 4.49
CA PHE A 42 12.24 8.52 5.67
C PHE A 42 13.09 9.79 5.43
N ILE A 43 13.66 9.98 4.22
CA ILE A 43 14.44 11.19 3.87
C ILE A 43 13.65 12.48 4.15
N PRO A 44 12.40 12.66 3.69
CA PRO A 44 11.66 13.90 3.92
C PRO A 44 11.53 14.22 5.41
N ARG A 45 11.34 13.19 6.25
CA ARG A 45 11.23 13.32 7.69
C ARG A 45 12.56 13.63 8.38
N ILE A 46 13.66 13.08 7.87
CA ILE A 46 15.00 13.43 8.37
C ILE A 46 15.27 14.91 8.05
N LEU A 47 14.93 15.36 6.84
CA LEU A 47 15.07 16.77 6.45
C LEU A 47 14.21 17.71 7.29
N THR A 48 12.95 17.36 7.59
CA THR A 48 12.08 18.22 8.42
C THR A 48 12.65 18.40 9.83
N ILE A 49 13.31 17.39 10.39
CA ILE A 49 13.99 17.50 11.70
C ILE A 49 15.14 18.51 11.65
N PHE A 50 15.92 18.52 10.57
CA PHE A 50 17.07 19.41 10.43
C PHE A 50 16.69 20.84 10.05
N ILE A 51 15.66 21.00 9.23
CA ILE A 51 15.24 22.29 8.67
C ILE A 51 14.20 22.98 9.58
N GLY A 52 13.45 22.20 10.37
CA GLY A 52 12.41 22.72 11.27
C GLY A 52 11.10 23.08 10.57
N GLU A 53 10.95 22.77 9.28
CA GLU A 53 9.73 23.04 8.49
C GLU A 53 9.02 21.74 8.10
N ASP A 54 7.68 21.74 8.21
CA ASP A 54 6.84 20.61 7.81
C ASP A 54 6.55 20.61 6.31
N TRP A 55 7.42 19.96 5.54
CA TRP A 55 7.30 19.84 4.09
C TRP A 55 6.12 18.97 3.61
N LEU A 56 5.41 18.27 4.49
CA LEU A 56 4.40 17.28 4.08
C LEU A 56 3.02 17.89 3.73
N PHE A 57 2.58 18.92 4.45
CA PHE A 57 1.17 19.32 4.42
C PHE A 57 0.87 20.69 3.81
N ASN A 58 1.79 21.66 3.89
CA ASN A 58 1.50 23.06 3.53
C ASN A 58 2.14 23.54 2.22
N LEU A 59 2.60 22.61 1.38
CA LEU A 59 3.29 22.97 0.15
C LEU A 59 2.35 23.13 -1.05
N PRO A 60 2.51 24.20 -1.86
CA PRO A 60 1.86 24.36 -3.15
C PRO A 60 2.12 23.15 -4.06
N PRO A 61 1.16 22.76 -4.94
CA PRO A 61 1.23 21.54 -5.74
C PRO A 61 2.50 21.40 -6.60
N LEU A 62 2.98 22.50 -7.18
CA LEU A 62 4.16 22.54 -8.07
C LEU A 62 5.39 23.18 -7.40
N SER A 63 5.44 23.23 -6.06
CA SER A 63 6.61 23.72 -5.35
C SER A 63 7.82 22.80 -5.57
N PRO A 64 9.06 23.32 -5.57
CA PRO A 64 10.28 22.50 -5.68
C PRO A 64 10.33 21.36 -4.67
N HIS A 65 9.80 21.58 -3.46
CA HIS A 65 9.78 20.59 -2.39
C HIS A 65 8.79 19.45 -2.69
N ARG A 66 7.64 19.71 -3.33
CA ARG A 66 6.73 18.64 -3.82
C ARG A 66 7.38 17.81 -4.92
N LEU A 67 8.09 18.45 -5.86
CA LEU A 67 8.83 17.75 -6.91
C LEU A 67 9.92 16.86 -6.33
N TRP A 68 10.58 17.30 -5.25
CA TRP A 68 11.54 16.49 -4.51
C TRP A 68 10.89 15.27 -3.83
N ILE A 69 9.76 15.46 -3.14
CA ILE A 69 9.01 14.35 -2.52
C ILE A 69 8.58 13.34 -3.60
N LEU A 70 8.10 13.81 -4.76
CA LEU A 70 7.76 12.94 -5.88
C LEU A 70 8.97 12.13 -6.35
N ALA A 71 10.15 12.75 -6.45
CA ALA A 71 11.38 12.03 -6.81
C ALA A 71 11.75 10.95 -5.76
N VAL A 72 11.60 11.24 -4.47
CA VAL A 72 11.77 10.27 -3.39
C VAL A 72 10.79 9.10 -3.54
N ASP A 73 9.51 9.37 -3.80
CA ASP A 73 8.48 8.34 -3.98
C ASP A 73 8.76 7.43 -5.18
N LEU A 74 9.29 7.98 -6.28
CA LEU A 74 9.72 7.19 -7.45
C LEU A 74 10.86 6.23 -7.11
N VAL A 75 11.81 6.65 -6.29
CA VAL A 75 12.91 5.79 -5.80
C VAL A 75 12.37 4.72 -4.84
N VAL A 76 11.48 5.08 -3.92
CA VAL A 76 10.79 4.12 -3.03
C VAL A 76 10.05 3.05 -3.83
N LEU A 77 9.33 3.46 -4.87
CA LEU A 77 8.59 2.56 -5.76
C LEU A 77 9.52 1.58 -6.48
N THR A 78 10.70 2.05 -6.92
CA THR A 78 11.73 1.21 -7.54
C THR A 78 12.17 0.09 -6.60
N PHE A 79 12.48 0.41 -5.34
CA PHE A 79 12.85 -0.60 -4.36
C PHE A 79 11.68 -1.53 -4.02
N PHE A 80 10.45 -1.03 -3.95
CA PHE A 80 9.29 -1.85 -3.64
C PHE A 80 9.02 -2.89 -4.75
N VAL A 81 9.12 -2.48 -6.01
CA VAL A 81 9.05 -3.41 -7.16
C VAL A 81 10.18 -4.44 -7.08
N GLY A 82 11.40 -4.03 -6.73
CA GLY A 82 12.52 -4.94 -6.50
C GLY A 82 12.25 -5.97 -5.41
N ILE A 83 11.66 -5.57 -4.28
CA ILE A 83 11.26 -6.49 -3.19
C ILE A 83 10.26 -7.52 -3.71
N ILE A 84 9.24 -7.08 -4.45
CA ILE A 84 8.23 -7.97 -5.01
C ILE A 84 8.87 -8.97 -6.00
N TRP A 85 9.71 -8.47 -6.90
CA TRP A 85 10.42 -9.30 -7.89
C TRP A 85 11.32 -10.33 -7.20
N ARG A 86 12.14 -9.90 -6.24
CA ARG A 86 13.03 -10.77 -5.48
C ARG A 86 12.26 -11.86 -4.74
N MET A 87 11.14 -11.52 -4.09
CA MET A 87 10.26 -12.51 -3.47
C MET A 87 9.68 -13.50 -4.49
N HIS A 88 9.33 -13.03 -5.68
CA HIS A 88 8.89 -13.90 -6.77
C HIS A 88 9.99 -14.87 -7.22
N CYS A 89 11.24 -14.43 -7.30
CA CYS A 89 12.37 -15.29 -7.60
C CYS A 89 12.60 -16.34 -6.50
N VAL A 90 12.43 -15.98 -5.23
CA VAL A 90 12.47 -16.94 -4.10
C VAL A 90 11.37 -18.01 -4.22
N ILE A 91 10.15 -17.60 -4.59
CA ILE A 91 9.03 -18.54 -4.81
C ILE A 91 9.35 -19.55 -5.91
N ARG A 92 10.06 -19.12 -6.96
CA ARG A 92 10.44 -19.94 -8.12
C ARG A 92 11.78 -20.66 -7.96
N ASP A 93 12.42 -20.52 -6.81
CA ASP A 93 13.78 -21.01 -6.53
C ASP A 93 14.81 -20.57 -7.59
N LYS A 94 14.65 -19.34 -8.09
CA LYS A 94 15.60 -18.69 -8.99
C LYS A 94 16.58 -17.85 -8.18
N HIS A 95 17.87 -18.05 -8.42
CA HIS A 95 18.91 -17.22 -7.85
C HIS A 95 19.29 -16.13 -8.85
N GLU A 96 18.94 -14.88 -8.52
CA GLU A 96 19.32 -13.71 -9.30
C GLU A 96 20.18 -12.78 -8.42
N PRO A 97 21.16 -12.06 -8.99
CA PRO A 97 21.90 -11.03 -8.28
C PRO A 97 21.00 -9.82 -7.92
N LEU A 98 21.34 -9.10 -6.85
CA LEU A 98 20.55 -7.94 -6.39
C LEU A 98 20.48 -6.81 -7.44
N ILE A 99 21.47 -6.71 -8.32
CA ILE A 99 21.51 -5.74 -9.42
C ILE A 99 20.36 -5.98 -10.40
N GLU A 100 19.98 -7.25 -10.63
CA GLU A 100 18.86 -7.57 -11.51
C GLU A 100 17.53 -7.10 -10.90
N ASP A 101 17.34 -7.21 -9.58
CA ASP A 101 16.15 -6.71 -8.88
C ASP A 101 15.98 -5.20 -9.07
N ILE A 102 17.07 -4.43 -8.93
CA ILE A 102 17.07 -2.98 -9.14
C ILE A 102 16.80 -2.65 -10.62
N SER A 103 17.40 -3.39 -11.54
CA SER A 103 17.17 -3.23 -12.98
C SER A 103 15.71 -3.50 -13.34
N VAL A 104 15.07 -4.55 -12.76
CA VAL A 104 13.65 -4.81 -12.95
C VAL A 104 12.81 -3.65 -12.39
N GLY A 105 13.13 -3.19 -11.18
CA GLY A 105 12.49 -2.02 -10.58
C GLY A 105 12.52 -0.80 -11.50
N LEU A 106 13.69 -0.46 -12.03
CA LEU A 106 13.87 0.71 -12.89
C LEU A 106 13.16 0.55 -14.24
N LYS A 107 13.28 -0.62 -14.88
CA LYS A 107 12.61 -0.91 -16.16
C LYS A 107 11.08 -0.87 -16.05
N LYS A 108 10.55 -1.29 -14.90
CA LYS A 108 9.10 -1.34 -14.65
C LYS A 108 8.55 -0.05 -14.06
N LEU A 109 9.41 0.86 -13.58
CA LEU A 109 9.02 2.10 -12.91
C LEU A 109 8.00 2.90 -13.72
N LEU A 110 8.29 3.17 -14.99
CA LEU A 110 7.38 3.95 -15.85
C LEU A 110 6.02 3.28 -16.01
N TYR A 111 5.99 1.95 -16.17
CA TYR A 111 4.74 1.20 -16.28
C TYR A 111 3.91 1.31 -14.99
N VAL A 112 4.55 1.18 -13.83
CA VAL A 112 3.88 1.33 -12.54
C VAL A 112 3.40 2.77 -12.34
N VAL A 113 4.21 3.77 -12.67
CA VAL A 113 3.82 5.20 -12.59
C VAL A 113 2.60 5.47 -13.46
N PHE A 114 2.63 5.14 -14.75
CA PHE A 114 1.48 5.35 -15.64
C PHE A 114 0.22 4.65 -15.13
N ALA A 115 0.37 3.44 -14.63
CA ALA A 115 -0.72 2.69 -14.06
C ALA A 115 -1.31 3.34 -12.80
N THR A 116 -0.46 3.79 -11.87
CA THR A 116 -0.88 4.51 -10.66
C THR A 116 -1.51 5.87 -10.98
N LEU A 117 -1.07 6.54 -12.05
CA LEU A 117 -1.70 7.78 -12.53
C LEU A 117 -3.11 7.51 -13.06
N ILE A 118 -3.31 6.44 -13.83
CA ILE A 118 -4.64 6.05 -14.31
C ILE A 118 -5.55 5.69 -13.13
N GLU A 119 -5.07 4.88 -12.18
CA GLU A 119 -5.79 4.55 -10.94
C GLU A 119 -6.19 5.82 -10.17
N SER A 120 -5.22 6.72 -9.95
CA SER A 120 -5.45 7.98 -9.24
C SER A 120 -6.46 8.87 -9.96
N ALA A 121 -6.42 8.92 -11.30
CA ALA A 121 -7.39 9.66 -12.11
C ALA A 121 -8.81 9.08 -11.97
N ILE A 122 -8.95 7.75 -11.91
CA ILE A 122 -10.24 7.09 -11.68
C ILE A 122 -10.77 7.44 -10.29
N VAL A 123 -9.96 7.27 -9.25
CA VAL A 123 -10.34 7.59 -7.85
C VAL A 123 -10.70 9.07 -7.71
N PHE A 124 -9.89 9.96 -8.31
CA PHE A 124 -10.14 11.39 -8.31
C PHE A 124 -11.44 11.76 -9.03
N SER A 125 -11.73 11.14 -10.17
CA SER A 125 -12.98 11.38 -10.92
C SER A 125 -14.21 10.96 -10.11
N VAL A 126 -14.13 9.82 -9.41
CA VAL A 126 -15.19 9.38 -8.49
C VAL A 126 -15.33 10.35 -7.33
N MET A 127 -14.22 10.79 -6.74
CA MET A 127 -14.22 11.76 -5.65
C MET A 127 -14.87 13.09 -6.07
N LEU A 128 -14.51 13.65 -7.23
CA LEU A 128 -15.13 14.87 -7.77
C LEU A 128 -16.63 14.72 -7.99
N THR A 129 -17.06 13.57 -8.53
CA THR A 129 -18.48 13.26 -8.71
C THR A 129 -19.20 13.26 -7.36
N MET A 130 -18.61 12.65 -6.34
CA MET A 130 -19.19 12.61 -4.99
C MET A 130 -19.25 14.00 -4.33
N VAL A 131 -18.20 14.82 -4.49
CA VAL A 131 -18.20 16.21 -4.02
C VAL A 131 -19.28 17.03 -4.74
N GLY A 132 -19.44 16.86 -6.06
CA GLY A 132 -20.52 17.49 -6.82
C GLY A 132 -21.91 17.12 -6.29
N ILE A 133 -22.14 15.83 -6.01
CA ILE A 133 -23.38 15.35 -5.40
C ILE A 133 -23.58 15.98 -4.00
N GLN A 134 -22.54 16.05 -3.18
CA GLN A 134 -22.61 16.68 -1.86
C GLN A 134 -22.97 18.15 -1.94
N LEU A 135 -22.37 18.92 -2.85
CA LEU A 135 -22.71 20.34 -3.05
C LEU A 135 -24.18 20.53 -3.42
N VAL A 136 -24.72 19.64 -4.28
CA VAL A 136 -26.15 19.64 -4.64
C VAL A 136 -27.01 19.35 -3.40
N LEU A 137 -26.68 18.32 -2.62
CA LEU A 137 -27.45 17.94 -1.44
C LEU A 137 -27.39 18.99 -0.32
N VAL A 138 -26.26 19.68 -0.16
CA VAL A 138 -26.14 20.84 0.74
C VAL A 138 -27.04 21.98 0.26
N LYS A 139 -27.03 22.30 -1.04
CA LYS A 139 -27.89 23.32 -1.63
C LYS A 139 -29.37 23.06 -1.39
N TYR A 140 -29.79 21.79 -1.46
CA TYR A 140 -31.17 21.37 -1.15
C TYR A 140 -31.42 21.11 0.34
N GLN A 141 -30.52 21.52 1.24
CA GLN A 141 -30.64 21.41 2.70
C GLN A 141 -30.84 19.97 3.22
N VAL A 142 -30.37 18.98 2.48
CA VAL A 142 -30.43 17.55 2.87
C VAL A 142 -29.29 17.19 3.82
N LEU A 143 -28.10 17.77 3.61
CA LEU A 143 -26.89 17.51 4.39
C LEU A 143 -26.66 18.59 5.47
N PHE A 144 -26.01 18.21 6.58
CA PHE A 144 -25.57 19.09 7.68
C PHE A 144 -26.67 19.90 8.39
N TYR A 145 -27.92 19.47 8.31
CA TYR A 145 -29.01 20.17 8.99
C TYR A 145 -29.13 19.73 10.45
N ASN A 146 -29.55 20.65 11.33
CA ASN A 146 -29.65 20.48 12.79
C ASN A 146 -30.84 19.61 13.24
N HIS A 147 -31.09 18.48 12.57
CA HIS A 147 -32.08 17.49 13.00
C HIS A 147 -31.51 16.08 12.84
N LEU A 148 -31.95 15.15 13.69
CA LEU A 148 -31.41 13.79 13.78
C LEU A 148 -31.45 13.05 12.43
N LEU A 149 -32.52 13.20 11.66
CA LEU A 149 -32.64 12.63 10.32
C LEU A 149 -31.57 13.15 9.35
N GLY A 150 -31.35 14.47 9.31
CA GLY A 150 -30.29 15.08 8.50
C GLY A 150 -28.89 14.61 8.89
N GLY A 151 -28.63 14.42 10.19
CA GLY A 151 -27.40 13.81 10.69
C GLY A 151 -27.21 12.36 10.21
N MET A 152 -28.25 11.54 10.28
CA MET A 152 -28.21 10.15 9.80
C MET A 152 -27.99 10.05 8.29
N ILE A 153 -28.67 10.89 7.50
CA ILE A 153 -28.50 10.94 6.04
C ILE A 153 -27.06 11.36 5.69
N THR A 154 -26.54 12.38 6.38
CA THR A 154 -25.16 12.84 6.21
C THR A 154 -24.17 11.70 6.46
N LEU A 155 -24.31 11.00 7.59
CA LEU A 155 -23.45 9.87 7.93
C LEU A 155 -23.55 8.74 6.90
N ALA A 156 -24.76 8.41 6.44
CA ALA A 156 -24.97 7.37 5.44
C ALA A 156 -24.25 7.69 4.12
N ILE A 157 -24.35 8.94 3.66
CA ILE A 157 -23.72 9.39 2.41
C ILE A 157 -22.19 9.35 2.51
N PHE A 158 -21.62 9.84 3.61
CA PHE A 158 -20.17 9.75 3.84
C PHE A 158 -19.69 8.29 3.94
N SER A 159 -20.48 7.42 4.57
CA SER A 159 -20.16 5.99 4.67
C SER A 159 -20.16 5.30 3.32
N ILE A 160 -21.15 5.59 2.47
CA ILE A 160 -21.24 5.08 1.09
C ILE A 160 -20.05 5.58 0.26
N GLN A 161 -19.70 6.86 0.37
CA GLN A 161 -18.55 7.44 -0.33
C GLN A 161 -17.24 6.75 0.08
N LEU A 162 -17.02 6.57 1.39
CA LEU A 162 -15.83 5.88 1.90
C LEU A 162 -15.76 4.44 1.39
N LEU A 163 -16.89 3.73 1.40
CA LEU A 163 -16.99 2.36 0.91
C LEU A 163 -16.70 2.27 -0.60
N LEU A 164 -17.20 3.21 -1.39
CA LEU A 164 -16.95 3.26 -2.84
C LEU A 164 -15.50 3.56 -3.18
N ILE A 165 -14.87 4.54 -2.53
CA ILE A 165 -13.45 4.86 -2.72
C ILE A 165 -12.60 3.65 -2.31
N THR A 166 -12.92 3.03 -1.18
CA THR A 166 -12.22 1.82 -0.72
C THR A 166 -12.38 0.68 -1.72
N TYR A 167 -13.59 0.45 -2.22
CA TYR A 167 -13.88 -0.57 -3.23
C TYR A 167 -13.03 -0.38 -4.49
N ILE A 168 -13.03 0.82 -5.06
CA ILE A 168 -12.26 1.14 -6.28
C ILE A 168 -10.76 0.98 -6.01
N SER A 169 -10.25 1.48 -4.89
CA SER A 169 -8.83 1.33 -4.53
C SER A 169 -8.43 -0.15 -4.42
N MET A 170 -9.32 -0.99 -3.87
CA MET A 170 -9.07 -2.43 -3.78
C MET A 170 -9.02 -3.11 -5.15
N LEU A 171 -9.79 -2.65 -6.14
CA LEU A 171 -9.74 -3.22 -7.50
C LEU A 171 -8.34 -3.15 -8.11
N PHE A 172 -7.54 -2.15 -7.75
CA PHE A 172 -6.22 -1.88 -8.32
C PHE A 172 -5.05 -2.22 -7.40
N ILE A 173 -5.29 -2.75 -6.20
CA ILE A 173 -4.24 -3.05 -5.22
C ILE A 173 -3.14 -4.02 -5.71
N PHE A 174 -3.44 -4.88 -6.68
CA PHE A 174 -2.47 -5.83 -7.25
C PHE A 174 -1.74 -5.31 -8.49
N LEU A 175 -1.90 -4.04 -8.82
CA LEU A 175 -1.29 -3.45 -10.00
C LEU A 175 0.24 -3.54 -9.98
N VAL A 176 0.87 -3.14 -8.87
CA VAL A 176 2.33 -3.22 -8.71
C VAL A 176 2.85 -4.66 -8.85
N PRO A 177 2.34 -5.66 -8.11
CA PRO A 177 2.84 -7.03 -8.26
C PRO A 177 2.56 -7.65 -9.64
N LEU A 178 1.45 -7.30 -10.28
CA LEU A 178 1.17 -7.75 -11.66
C LEU A 178 2.17 -7.18 -12.66
N ILE A 179 2.50 -5.88 -12.59
CA ILE A 179 3.48 -5.27 -13.51
C ILE A 179 4.90 -5.78 -13.23
N ALA A 180 5.23 -6.00 -11.96
CA ALA A 180 6.52 -6.50 -11.54
C ALA A 180 6.78 -7.92 -12.07
N ILE A 181 5.79 -8.81 -11.92
CA ILE A 181 5.95 -10.25 -12.19
C ILE A 181 5.53 -10.61 -13.62
N GLU A 182 4.51 -9.94 -14.14
CA GLU A 182 3.97 -10.21 -15.45
C GLU A 182 4.46 -9.19 -16.46
N ASN A 183 4.86 -9.67 -17.64
CA ASN A 183 5.22 -8.79 -18.76
C ASN A 183 3.98 -8.30 -19.52
N ARG A 184 2.90 -8.00 -18.80
CA ARG A 184 1.70 -7.39 -19.38
C ARG A 184 1.88 -5.88 -19.44
N GLY A 185 1.25 -5.24 -20.45
CA GLY A 185 1.17 -3.78 -20.51
C GLY A 185 0.34 -3.20 -19.36
N VAL A 186 0.36 -1.87 -19.23
CA VAL A 186 -0.37 -1.11 -18.18
C VAL A 186 -1.85 -1.49 -18.14
N LEU A 187 -2.53 -1.38 -19.29
CA LEU A 187 -3.96 -1.66 -19.40
C LEU A 187 -4.31 -3.12 -19.07
N GLY A 188 -3.49 -4.07 -19.54
CA GLY A 188 -3.69 -5.49 -19.24
C GLY A 188 -3.50 -5.83 -17.75
N SER A 189 -2.66 -5.07 -17.05
CA SER A 189 -2.47 -5.21 -15.59
C SER A 189 -3.62 -4.61 -14.80
N LEU A 190 -4.12 -3.44 -15.21
CA LEU A 190 -5.32 -2.81 -14.64
C LEU A 190 -6.54 -3.72 -14.76
N GLU A 191 -6.83 -4.20 -15.97
CA GLU A 191 -7.96 -5.07 -16.23
C GLU A 191 -7.85 -6.37 -15.43
N ARG A 192 -6.66 -6.98 -15.40
CA ARG A 192 -6.44 -8.22 -14.64
C ARG A 192 -6.63 -8.00 -13.15
N SER A 193 -6.11 -6.92 -12.57
CA SER A 193 -6.29 -6.59 -11.16
C SER A 193 -7.78 -6.47 -10.84
N ALA A 194 -8.50 -5.62 -11.58
CA ALA A 194 -9.93 -5.41 -11.38
C ALA A 194 -10.72 -6.71 -11.50
N ARG A 195 -10.44 -7.52 -12.54
CA ARG A 195 -11.13 -8.80 -12.76
C ARG A 195 -10.79 -9.85 -11.71
N LEU A 196 -9.65 -9.79 -11.03
CA LEU A 196 -9.32 -10.71 -9.93
C LEU A 196 -10.04 -10.31 -8.63
N VAL A 197 -10.16 -9.01 -8.38
CA VAL A 197 -10.70 -8.47 -7.12
C VAL A 197 -12.22 -8.29 -7.14
N TRP A 198 -12.85 -8.07 -8.30
CA TRP A 198 -14.26 -7.68 -8.46
C TRP A 198 -15.24 -8.36 -7.49
N ASN A 199 -15.27 -9.71 -7.48
CA ASN A 199 -16.18 -10.50 -6.63
C ASN A 199 -15.64 -10.80 -5.22
N HIS A 200 -14.39 -10.42 -4.92
CA HIS A 200 -13.68 -10.79 -3.69
C HIS A 200 -13.13 -9.57 -2.94
N TRP A 201 -13.57 -8.35 -3.27
CA TRP A 201 -12.99 -7.10 -2.77
C TRP A 201 -12.96 -7.02 -1.24
N TRP A 202 -14.01 -7.48 -0.54
CA TRP A 202 -14.05 -7.46 0.93
C TRP A 202 -12.98 -8.38 1.56
N ARG A 203 -12.74 -9.52 0.93
CA ARG A 203 -11.67 -10.44 1.31
C ARG A 203 -10.29 -9.83 1.01
N VAL A 204 -10.17 -9.10 -0.09
CA VAL A 204 -8.94 -8.37 -0.43
C VAL A 204 -8.66 -7.30 0.61
N PHE A 205 -9.63 -6.44 0.86
CA PHE A 205 -9.59 -5.43 1.90
C PHE A 205 -9.19 -5.99 3.27
N SER A 206 -9.94 -6.98 3.78
CA SER A 206 -9.69 -7.55 5.12
C SER A 206 -8.30 -8.16 5.27
N VAL A 207 -7.77 -8.82 4.24
CA VAL A 207 -6.40 -9.37 4.27
C VAL A 207 -5.36 -8.25 4.15
N GLN A 208 -5.55 -7.27 3.27
CA GLN A 208 -4.56 -6.22 3.01
C GLN A 208 -4.48 -5.19 4.12
N ILE A 209 -5.57 -4.92 4.83
CA ILE A 209 -5.54 -4.03 6.01
C ILE A 209 -4.86 -4.69 7.22
N THR A 210 -4.78 -6.03 7.25
CA THR A 210 -4.24 -6.77 8.41
C THR A 210 -2.77 -6.46 8.71
N PRO A 211 -1.83 -6.51 7.74
CA PRO A 211 -0.47 -6.07 7.98
C PRO A 211 -0.40 -4.67 8.59
N TRP A 212 -1.18 -3.72 8.08
CA TRP A 212 -1.17 -2.32 8.56
C TRP A 212 -1.69 -2.18 9.99
N LEU A 213 -2.74 -2.91 10.35
CA LEU A 213 -3.23 -2.96 11.73
C LEU A 213 -2.20 -3.59 12.67
N CYS A 214 -1.53 -4.66 12.23
CA CYS A 214 -0.45 -5.28 13.01
C CYS A 214 0.77 -4.35 13.14
N TYR A 215 1.09 -3.58 12.11
CA TYR A 215 2.14 -2.56 12.16
C TYR A 215 1.80 -1.46 13.16
N LEU A 216 0.59 -0.92 13.11
CA LEU A 216 0.13 0.09 14.06
C LEU A 216 0.16 -0.45 15.50
N ALA A 217 -0.34 -1.67 15.71
CA ALA A 217 -0.28 -2.32 17.02
C ALA A 217 1.17 -2.51 17.51
N LEU A 218 2.09 -2.89 16.63
CA LEU A 218 3.52 -3.02 16.96
C LEU A 218 4.10 -1.66 17.39
N LEU A 219 3.82 -0.58 16.67
CA LEU A 219 4.29 0.76 17.03
C LEU A 219 3.74 1.21 18.40
N ILE A 220 2.45 0.94 18.67
CA ILE A 220 1.82 1.23 19.97
C ILE A 220 2.48 0.42 21.09
N ILE A 221 2.77 -0.86 20.88
CA ILE A 221 3.46 -1.71 21.87
C ILE A 221 4.86 -1.16 22.15
N ILE A 222 5.65 -0.86 21.11
CA ILE A 222 7.00 -0.28 21.27
C ILE A 222 6.95 1.02 22.09
N LYS A 223 5.97 1.87 21.80
CA LYS A 223 5.83 3.16 22.49
C LYS A 223 5.38 3.02 23.93
N TYR A 224 4.22 2.40 24.15
CA TYR A 224 3.53 2.45 25.44
C TYR A 224 3.94 1.30 26.38
N VAL A 225 4.29 0.13 25.82
CA VAL A 225 4.69 -1.04 26.63
C VAL A 225 6.21 -1.04 26.84
N LEU A 226 6.99 -0.93 25.76
CA LEU A 226 8.46 -0.92 25.87
C LEU A 226 9.05 0.44 26.27
N ARG A 227 8.21 1.49 26.31
CA ARG A 227 8.62 2.88 26.63
C ARG A 227 9.72 3.42 25.71
N ILE A 228 9.82 2.90 24.50
CA ILE A 228 10.76 3.39 23.49
C ILE A 228 10.08 4.52 22.74
N ASN A 229 10.69 5.70 22.75
CA ASN A 229 10.11 6.85 22.06
C ASN A 229 10.16 6.65 20.54
N ILE A 230 9.04 6.20 19.99
CA ILE A 230 8.78 6.08 18.56
C ILE A 230 7.61 6.99 18.21
N HIS A 231 7.74 7.71 17.10
CA HIS A 231 6.69 8.61 16.63
C HIS A 231 5.69 7.87 15.76
N ILE A 232 4.41 8.10 16.03
CA ILE A 232 3.29 7.53 15.29
C ILE A 232 2.55 8.69 14.62
N TYR A 233 2.69 8.78 13.29
CA TYR A 233 2.29 9.92 12.48
C TYR A 233 0.81 10.34 12.64
N PHE A 234 -0.09 9.37 12.87
CA PHE A 234 -1.53 9.62 12.97
C PHE A 234 -2.02 9.96 14.38
N VAL A 235 -1.14 9.89 15.38
CA VAL A 235 -1.54 9.96 16.80
C VAL A 235 -0.99 11.21 17.47
N GLU A 236 0.17 11.72 17.04
CA GLU A 236 0.86 12.79 17.77
C GLU A 236 1.40 13.92 16.89
N PRO A 237 1.19 15.18 17.29
CA PRO A 237 1.80 16.36 16.64
C PRO A 237 3.22 16.68 17.16
N SER A 238 3.86 15.78 17.92
CA SER A 238 5.12 16.04 18.63
C SER A 238 6.31 16.33 17.72
N THR A 239 7.25 17.16 18.18
CA THR A 239 8.57 17.37 17.56
C THR A 239 9.35 16.06 17.45
N ASN A 240 9.64 15.66 16.22
CA ASN A 240 10.39 14.45 15.91
C ASN A 240 11.88 14.61 16.25
N THR A 241 12.48 13.61 16.90
CA THR A 241 13.94 13.54 17.07
C THR A 241 14.55 12.57 16.06
N ILE A 242 15.84 12.76 15.74
CA ILE A 242 16.55 11.84 14.84
C ILE A 242 16.48 10.38 15.32
N TRP A 243 16.59 10.15 16.62
CA TRP A 243 16.52 8.82 17.22
C TRP A 243 15.15 8.16 17.01
N THR A 244 14.05 8.89 17.23
CA THR A 244 12.70 8.37 17.01
C THR A 244 12.46 7.99 15.55
N THR A 245 13.07 8.72 14.62
CA THR A 245 12.99 8.49 13.17
C THR A 245 13.81 7.27 12.76
N LEU A 246 15.03 7.12 13.28
CA LEU A 246 15.88 5.96 13.01
C LEU A 246 15.27 4.64 13.52
N ILE A 247 14.68 4.65 14.72
CA ILE A 247 13.99 3.46 15.25
C ILE A 247 12.78 3.12 14.37
N HIS A 248 11.97 4.11 13.99
CA HIS A 248 10.82 3.89 13.12
C HIS A 248 11.27 3.35 11.74
N LEU A 249 12.33 3.89 11.16
CA LEU A 249 12.93 3.39 9.93
C LEU A 249 13.29 1.90 10.05
N ILE A 250 13.99 1.50 11.12
CA ILE A 250 14.37 0.08 11.31
C ILE A 250 13.13 -0.81 11.41
N VAL A 251 12.13 -0.40 12.21
CA VAL A 251 10.88 -1.16 12.36
C VAL A 251 10.15 -1.28 11.02
N PHE A 252 10.11 -0.20 10.23
CA PHE A 252 9.49 -0.20 8.91
C PHE A 252 10.24 -1.09 7.90
N ALA A 253 11.57 -1.03 7.87
CA ALA A 253 12.41 -1.89 7.04
C ALA A 253 12.20 -3.39 7.32
N LEU A 254 11.99 -3.76 8.59
CA LEU A 254 11.69 -5.14 8.98
C LEU A 254 10.26 -5.57 8.62
N TYR A 255 9.32 -4.62 8.60
CA TYR A 255 7.90 -4.85 8.39
C TYR A 255 7.49 -4.87 6.91
N ILE A 256 7.97 -3.93 6.08
CA ILE A 256 7.51 -3.76 4.69
C ILE A 256 7.56 -5.03 3.83
N PRO A 257 8.51 -5.97 4.03
CA PRO A 257 8.49 -7.23 3.31
C PRO A 257 7.25 -8.09 3.59
N TRP A 258 6.72 -8.07 4.82
CA TRP A 258 5.54 -8.88 5.13
C TRP A 258 4.29 -8.37 4.40
N PHE A 259 4.19 -7.06 4.17
CA PHE A 259 3.16 -6.49 3.30
C PHE A 259 3.32 -7.00 1.85
N ALA A 260 4.53 -6.95 1.28
CA ALA A 260 4.81 -7.50 -0.05
C ALA A 260 4.49 -9.01 -0.16
N ALA A 261 4.85 -9.80 0.85
CA ALA A 261 4.51 -11.22 0.90
C ALA A 261 2.99 -11.45 0.94
N THR A 262 2.25 -10.60 1.66
CA THR A 262 0.79 -10.69 1.74
C THR A 262 0.13 -10.37 0.40
N LEU A 263 0.64 -9.36 -0.33
CA LEU A 263 0.22 -9.09 -1.72
C LEU A 263 0.41 -10.31 -2.62
N LEU A 264 1.59 -10.95 -2.61
CA LEU A 264 1.88 -12.09 -3.48
C LEU A 264 1.06 -13.34 -3.15
N VAL A 265 0.94 -13.67 -1.87
CA VAL A 265 0.14 -14.82 -1.43
C VAL A 265 -1.34 -14.61 -1.76
N GLN A 266 -1.85 -13.39 -1.58
CA GLN A 266 -3.25 -13.11 -1.88
C GLN A 266 -3.51 -13.05 -3.39
N LEU A 267 -2.60 -12.47 -4.17
CA LEU A 267 -2.68 -12.50 -5.62
C LEU A 267 -2.82 -13.95 -6.11
N LYS A 268 -2.00 -14.86 -5.57
CA LYS A 268 -2.10 -16.28 -5.94
C LYS A 268 -3.42 -16.94 -5.50
N ASP A 269 -3.92 -16.62 -4.31
CA ASP A 269 -5.22 -17.12 -3.84
C ASP A 269 -6.36 -16.71 -4.79
N LEU A 270 -6.36 -15.47 -5.28
CA LEU A 270 -7.36 -14.98 -6.23
C LEU A 270 -7.26 -15.65 -7.60
N GLU A 271 -6.05 -15.86 -8.12
CA GLU A 271 -5.84 -16.61 -9.36
C GLU A 271 -6.46 -18.01 -9.26
N LEU A 272 -6.18 -18.72 -8.17
CA LEU A 272 -6.70 -20.08 -7.95
C LEU A 272 -8.23 -20.10 -7.85
N ARG A 273 -8.85 -19.08 -7.25
CA ARG A 273 -10.31 -18.98 -7.17
C ARG A 273 -10.95 -18.79 -8.53
N LYS A 274 -10.31 -18.01 -9.40
CA LYS A 274 -10.86 -17.71 -10.71
C LYS A 274 -10.81 -18.88 -11.67
N HIS A 275 -9.80 -19.75 -11.55
CA HIS A 275 -9.77 -21.00 -12.30
C HIS A 275 -10.86 -22.01 -11.87
N LEU A 276 -11.50 -21.80 -10.72
CA LEU A 276 -12.60 -22.63 -10.24
C LEU A 276 -13.98 -22.09 -10.63
N VAL A 277 -14.06 -20.84 -11.11
CA VAL A 277 -15.29 -20.29 -11.68
C VAL A 277 -15.23 -20.57 -13.20
N PRO A 278 -16.12 -21.39 -13.77
CA PRO A 278 -16.19 -21.58 -15.21
C PRO A 278 -16.34 -20.21 -15.89
N GLN A 279 -15.54 -19.96 -16.92
CA GLN A 279 -15.65 -18.75 -17.74
C GLN A 279 -16.92 -18.80 -18.59
#